data_AF-A0A1V4QKL0-F1
#
_entry.id   AF-A0A1V4QKL0-F1
#
_cell.length_a   1.000
_cell.length_b   1.000
_cell.length_c   1.000
_cell.angle_alpha   90.00
_cell.angle_beta   90.00
_cell.angle_gamma   90.00
#
_symmetry.space_group_name_H-M   'P 1'
#
loop_
_entity.id
_entity.type
_entity.pdbx_description
1 polymer ?
#
loop_
_entity_poly.entity_id
_entity_poly.type
_entity_poly.pdbx_seq_one_letter_code
_entity_poly.pdbx_strand_id
1 'polypeptide(L)'
;MKIEDLLALGQTISRPEPQSRTEQGEKFADILQAAQEKTNPSTVATSAGVLPSATPVEIIANSALLTDSLKAVEEGLCRLEAYQRGLSSGEVSLKSLAPLATALEQDSRRLQDLAAQLPPDSPLKSVAEEVAALSWVESFKFQRGDYV
;
A
#
# COMPACT_ATOMS: atom_id res chain seq x y z
N MET A 1 -37.04 15.21 43.43
CA MET A 1 -36.68 16.32 42.50
C MET A 1 -37.24 15.97 41.15
N LYS A 2 -38.15 16.80 40.63
CA LYS A 2 -38.91 16.57 39.40
C LYS A 2 -38.07 17.02 38.21
N ILE A 3 -38.30 16.42 37.04
CA ILE A 3 -37.58 16.63 35.77
C ILE A 3 -37.78 18.07 35.22
N GLU A 4 -38.57 18.89 35.91
CA GLU A 4 -38.90 20.28 35.59
C GLU A 4 -37.70 21.24 35.80
N ASP A 5 -36.68 20.87 36.59
CA ASP A 5 -35.51 21.72 36.84
C ASP A 5 -34.45 21.69 35.72
N LEU A 6 -34.52 20.74 34.78
CA LEU A 6 -33.60 20.67 33.64
C LEU A 6 -34.03 21.54 32.45
N LEU A 7 -35.24 22.11 32.48
CA LEU A 7 -35.74 23.00 31.43
C LEU A 7 -35.43 24.49 31.69
N ALA A 8 -34.93 24.84 32.88
CA ALA A 8 -34.54 26.21 33.23
C ALA A 8 -33.10 26.59 32.79
N LEU A 9 -32.30 25.63 32.32
CA LEU A 9 -30.96 25.91 31.76
C LEU A 9 -30.97 26.21 30.24
N GLY A 10 -32.14 26.20 29.60
CA GLY A 10 -32.27 26.43 28.15
C GLY A 10 -32.36 27.89 27.70
N GLN A 11 -32.28 28.89 28.59
CA GLN A 11 -32.61 30.29 28.26
C GLN A 11 -31.51 31.34 28.53
N THR A 12 -30.24 30.94 28.56
CA THR A 12 -29.12 31.92 28.55
C THR A 12 -28.04 31.55 27.55
N ILE A 13 -28.39 31.54 26.27
CA ILE A 13 -27.39 31.73 25.21
C ILE A 13 -27.73 33.03 24.51
N SER A 14 -27.12 34.10 25.01
CA SER A 14 -27.04 35.37 24.30
C SER A 14 -26.42 35.13 22.92
N ARG A 15 -27.21 35.44 21.91
CA ARG A 15 -26.83 35.60 20.50
C ARG A 15 -25.71 36.64 20.36
N PRO A 16 -24.52 36.31 19.82
CA PRO A 16 -23.71 37.27 19.13
C PRO A 16 -24.13 37.33 17.64
N GLU A 17 -24.13 38.53 17.11
CA GLU A 17 -24.40 38.87 15.70
C GLU A 17 -23.38 38.23 14.72
N PRO A 18 -23.71 38.14 13.42
CA PRO A 18 -22.81 37.58 12.42
C PRO A 18 -21.71 38.61 12.07
N GLN A 19 -20.55 38.49 12.71
CA GLN A 19 -19.35 39.22 12.30
C GLN A 19 -18.50 38.38 11.33
N SER A 20 -18.62 38.73 10.04
CA SER A 20 -17.60 38.66 8.99
C SER A 20 -16.40 37.74 9.24
N ARG A 21 -16.56 36.46 8.92
CA ARG A 21 -15.47 35.50 8.75
C ARG A 21 -14.88 35.64 7.34
N THR A 22 -14.12 36.70 7.09
CA THR A 22 -13.45 36.91 5.79
C THR A 22 -11.96 37.26 5.90
N GLU A 23 -11.46 37.73 7.04
CA GLU A 23 -10.06 38.20 7.15
C GLU A 23 -9.01 37.09 7.38
N GLN A 24 -9.42 35.90 7.86
CA GLN A 24 -8.48 34.78 8.06
C GLN A 24 -8.18 34.01 6.77
N GLY A 25 -9.08 34.05 5.79
CA GLY A 25 -8.87 33.41 4.48
C GLY A 25 -7.83 34.16 3.64
N GLU A 26 -7.86 35.49 3.69
CA GLU A 26 -6.90 36.36 2.99
C GLU A 26 -5.49 36.19 3.56
N LYS A 27 -5.35 36.14 4.89
CA LYS A 27 -4.05 35.91 5.55
C LYS A 27 -3.45 34.54 5.24
N PHE A 28 -4.27 33.52 5.01
CA PHE A 28 -3.77 32.20 4.60
C PHE A 28 -3.29 32.20 3.14
N ALA A 29 -4.01 32.90 2.25
CA ALA A 29 -3.59 33.08 0.86
C ALA A 29 -2.24 33.80 0.76
N ASP A 30 -2.03 34.84 1.56
CA ASP A 30 -0.76 35.57 1.64
C ASP A 30 0.39 34.67 2.14
N ILE A 31 0.12 33.80 3.13
CA ILE A 31 1.13 32.87 3.67
C ILE A 31 1.52 31.81 2.61
N LEU A 32 0.55 31.29 1.86
CA LEU A 32 0.82 30.34 0.78
C LEU A 32 1.60 30.98 -0.36
N GLN A 33 1.23 32.20 -0.75
CA GLN A 33 1.92 32.92 -1.82
C GLN A 33 3.36 33.28 -1.41
N ALA A 34 3.57 33.71 -0.16
CA ALA A 34 4.90 33.95 0.38
C ALA A 34 5.77 32.68 0.46
N ALA A 35 5.18 31.51 0.74
CA ALA A 35 5.89 30.23 0.73
C ALA A 35 6.25 29.77 -0.70
N GLN A 36 5.38 30.04 -1.67
CA GLN A 36 5.60 29.72 -3.07
C GLN A 36 6.70 30.61 -3.68
N GLU A 37 6.72 31.91 -3.38
CA GLU A 37 7.75 32.84 -3.85
C GLU A 37 9.13 32.59 -3.21
N LYS A 38 9.18 32.08 -1.97
CA LYS A 38 10.43 31.65 -1.31
C LYS A 38 11.04 30.38 -1.91
N THR A 39 10.34 29.68 -2.80
CA THR A 39 10.78 28.42 -3.42
C THR A 39 11.35 28.67 -4.82
N ASN A 40 12.25 29.65 -4.97
CA ASN A 40 13.14 29.77 -6.12
C ASN A 40 14.56 29.31 -5.73
N PRO A 41 15.18 28.36 -6.47
CA PRO A 41 16.41 27.71 -6.06
C PRO A 41 17.62 28.56 -6.44
N SER A 42 18.05 29.42 -5.52
CA SER A 42 19.43 29.88 -5.50
C SER A 42 19.78 30.27 -4.08
N THR A 43 20.45 29.36 -3.37
CA THR A 43 21.80 29.55 -2.84
C THR A 43 22.12 28.33 -2.00
N VAL A 44 23.16 27.61 -2.42
CA VAL A 44 23.73 26.48 -1.69
C VAL A 44 24.34 27.03 -0.40
N ALA A 45 23.78 26.66 0.77
CA ALA A 45 24.38 26.92 2.07
C ALA A 45 24.28 25.65 2.91
N THR A 46 25.43 24.99 3.02
CA THR A 46 25.73 23.84 3.85
C THR A 46 25.51 24.15 5.33
N SER A 47 24.56 23.47 6.00
CA SER A 47 24.73 22.95 7.36
C SER A 47 23.48 22.23 7.88
N ALA A 48 23.73 21.06 8.50
CA ALA A 48 22.88 20.32 9.43
C ALA A 48 21.70 19.49 8.85
N GLY A 49 21.86 18.16 8.93
CA GLY A 49 20.76 17.21 9.07
C GLY A 49 19.87 17.04 7.84
N VAL A 50 20.34 16.29 6.85
CA VAL A 50 19.48 15.77 5.77
C VAL A 50 18.51 14.75 6.36
N LEU A 51 17.33 15.20 6.75
CA LEU A 51 16.14 14.38 6.65
C LEU A 51 15.72 14.43 5.16
N PRO A 52 15.55 13.30 4.46
CA PRO A 52 15.01 13.34 3.12
C PRO A 52 13.57 13.87 3.22
N SER A 53 13.38 15.10 2.73
CA SER A 53 12.04 15.61 2.45
C SER A 53 11.52 14.80 1.27
N ALA A 54 10.85 13.69 1.58
CA ALA A 54 10.17 12.89 0.59
C ALA A 54 9.12 13.79 -0.07
N THR A 55 9.22 13.94 -1.38
CA THR A 55 8.20 14.68 -2.12
C THR A 55 6.87 13.93 -2.02
N PRO A 56 5.71 14.60 -2.02
CA PRO A 56 4.40 13.93 -1.93
C PRO A 56 4.21 12.83 -2.99
N VAL A 57 4.88 12.96 -4.14
CA VAL A 57 4.88 11.99 -5.24
C VAL A 57 5.60 10.70 -4.87
N GLU A 58 6.73 10.76 -4.17
CA GLU A 58 7.49 9.57 -3.74
C GLU A 58 6.73 8.76 -2.67
N ILE A 59 6.00 9.42 -1.78
CA ILE A 59 5.21 8.75 -0.74
C ILE A 59 4.07 7.93 -1.38
N ILE A 60 3.40 8.50 -2.39
CA ILE A 60 2.29 7.84 -3.10
C ILE A 60 2.81 6.66 -3.94
N ALA A 61 3.93 6.85 -4.64
CA ALA A 61 4.54 5.78 -5.45
C ALA A 61 4.95 4.57 -4.59
N ASN A 62 5.55 4.82 -3.43
CA ASN A 62 5.95 3.75 -2.51
C ASN A 62 4.74 3.01 -1.91
N SER A 63 3.66 3.73 -1.59
CA SER A 63 2.45 3.09 -1.04
C SER A 63 1.65 2.31 -2.09
N ALA A 64 1.65 2.74 -3.35
CA ALA A 64 1.11 1.95 -4.47
C ALA A 64 1.91 0.66 -4.68
N LEU A 65 3.24 0.74 -4.73
CA LEU A 65 4.12 -0.42 -4.87
C LEU A 65 3.94 -1.44 -3.73
N LEU A 66 3.80 -0.97 -2.49
CA LEU A 66 3.53 -1.82 -1.33
C LEU A 66 2.18 -2.54 -1.44
N THR A 67 1.15 -1.84 -1.93
CA THR A 67 -0.18 -2.43 -2.10
C THR A 67 -0.18 -3.46 -3.24
N ASP A 68 0.51 -3.18 -4.34
CA ASP A 68 0.60 -4.08 -5.49
C ASP A 68 1.43 -5.32 -5.19
N SER A 69 2.52 -5.17 -4.44
CA SER A 69 3.33 -6.31 -3.97
C SER A 69 2.57 -7.18 -2.98
N LEU A 70 1.80 -6.60 -2.06
CA LEU A 70 0.96 -7.38 -1.15
C LEU A 70 -0.09 -8.19 -1.91
N LYS A 71 -0.81 -7.56 -2.85
CA LYS A 71 -1.80 -8.26 -3.69
C LYS A 71 -1.17 -9.38 -4.51
N ALA A 72 0.01 -9.13 -5.10
CA ALA A 72 0.71 -10.15 -5.88
C ALA A 72 1.11 -11.36 -5.01
N VAL A 73 1.54 -11.13 -3.77
CA VAL A 73 1.85 -12.21 -2.82
C VAL A 73 0.60 -13.00 -2.45
N GLU A 74 -0.50 -12.32 -2.12
CA GLU A 74 -1.77 -12.98 -1.82
C GLU A 74 -2.30 -13.82 -3.00
N GLU A 75 -2.24 -13.26 -4.22
CA GLU A 75 -2.61 -13.97 -5.45
C GLU A 75 -1.74 -15.22 -5.65
N GLY A 76 -0.42 -15.11 -5.48
CA GLY A 76 0.51 -16.24 -5.59
C GLY A 76 0.24 -17.33 -4.55
N LEU A 77 0.00 -16.94 -3.28
CA LEU A 77 -0.36 -17.88 -2.21
C LEU A 77 -1.69 -18.59 -2.48
N CYS A 78 -2.72 -17.86 -2.89
CA CYS A 78 -4.01 -18.47 -3.25
C CYS A 78 -3.86 -19.47 -4.39
N ARG A 79 -2.99 -19.18 -5.36
CA ARG A 79 -2.74 -20.09 -6.49
C ARG A 79 -1.96 -21.33 -6.07
N LEU A 80 -0.96 -21.18 -5.20
CA LEU A 80 -0.23 -22.30 -4.60
C LEU A 80 -1.16 -23.22 -3.81
N GLU A 81 -2.07 -22.66 -3.00
CA GLU A 81 -3.06 -23.43 -2.27
C GLU A 81 -4.03 -24.17 -3.21
N ALA A 82 -4.51 -23.51 -4.26
CA ALA A 82 -5.37 -24.14 -5.26
C ALA A 82 -4.65 -25.29 -5.98
N TYR A 83 -3.38 -25.08 -6.33
CA TYR A 83 -2.52 -26.09 -6.93
C TYR A 83 -2.31 -27.30 -6.02
N GLN A 84 -1.96 -27.07 -4.74
CA GLN A 84 -1.78 -28.12 -3.75
C GLN A 84 -3.08 -28.89 -3.47
N ARG A 85 -4.21 -28.19 -3.41
CA ARG A 85 -5.53 -28.81 -3.20
C ARG A 85 -5.91 -29.70 -4.38
N GLY A 86 -5.61 -29.27 -5.60
CA GLY A 86 -5.81 -30.07 -6.80
C GLY A 86 -4.91 -31.31 -6.86
N LEU A 87 -3.67 -31.22 -6.38
CA LEU A 87 -2.78 -32.38 -6.24
C LEU A 87 -3.27 -33.36 -5.16
N SER A 88 -3.84 -32.84 -4.07
CA SER A 88 -4.26 -33.67 -2.92
C SER A 88 -5.56 -34.42 -3.15
N SER A 89 -6.49 -33.89 -3.96
CA SER A 89 -7.79 -34.52 -4.16
C SER A 89 -7.75 -35.74 -5.09
N GLY A 90 -6.74 -35.88 -5.95
CA GLY A 90 -6.61 -36.99 -6.91
C GLY A 90 -7.72 -37.06 -7.98
N GLU A 91 -8.81 -36.31 -7.82
CA GLU A 91 -9.93 -36.19 -8.76
C GLU A 91 -9.63 -35.24 -9.92
N VAL A 92 -8.68 -34.32 -9.73
CA VAL A 92 -8.29 -33.33 -10.75
C VAL A 92 -7.23 -33.94 -11.65
N SER A 93 -7.50 -34.00 -12.95
CA SER A 93 -6.52 -34.51 -13.92
C SER A 93 -5.26 -33.63 -13.92
N LEU A 94 -4.09 -34.24 -14.11
CA LEU A 94 -2.84 -33.48 -14.25
C LEU A 94 -2.90 -32.49 -15.43
N LYS A 95 -3.67 -32.81 -16.48
CA LYS A 95 -3.90 -31.89 -17.60
C LYS A 95 -4.63 -30.60 -17.20
N SER A 96 -5.53 -30.67 -16.23
CA SER A 96 -6.20 -29.48 -15.67
C SER A 96 -5.31 -28.67 -14.73
N LEU A 97 -4.23 -29.25 -14.18
CA LEU A 97 -3.26 -28.54 -13.36
C LEU A 97 -2.16 -27.84 -14.18
N ALA A 98 -1.95 -28.24 -15.43
CA ALA A 98 -0.99 -27.60 -16.33
C ALA A 98 -1.14 -26.07 -16.45
N PRO A 99 -2.34 -25.49 -16.66
CA PRO A 99 -2.49 -24.03 -16.70
C PRO A 99 -2.18 -23.37 -15.35
N LEU A 100 -2.42 -24.05 -14.23
CA LEU A 100 -2.04 -23.54 -12.90
C LEU A 100 -0.53 -23.52 -12.71
N ALA A 101 0.18 -24.56 -13.17
CA ALA A 101 1.64 -24.62 -13.10
C ALA A 101 2.30 -23.51 -13.95
N THR A 102 1.79 -23.24 -15.16
CA THR A 102 2.27 -22.12 -15.99
C THR A 102 2.01 -20.78 -15.30
N ALA A 103 0.86 -20.62 -14.65
CA ALA A 103 0.54 -19.41 -13.92
C ALA A 103 1.42 -19.22 -12.67
N LEU A 104 1.79 -20.29 -11.97
CA LEU A 104 2.78 -20.24 -10.88
C LEU A 104 4.16 -19.79 -11.38
N GLU A 105 4.56 -20.24 -12.58
CA GLU A 105 5.79 -19.75 -13.20
C GLU A 105 5.72 -18.23 -13.47
N GLN A 106 4.60 -17.75 -13.99
CA GLN A 106 4.40 -16.32 -14.24
C GLN A 106 4.37 -15.50 -12.93
N ASP A 107 3.69 -16.01 -11.90
CA ASP A 107 3.64 -15.38 -10.58
C ASP A 107 5.03 -15.30 -9.95
N SER A 108 5.86 -16.34 -10.11
CA SER A 108 7.24 -16.34 -9.61
C SER A 108 8.08 -15.20 -10.20
N ARG A 109 7.97 -14.96 -11.52
CA ARG A 109 8.69 -13.88 -12.20
C ARG A 109 8.18 -12.51 -11.75
N ARG A 110 6.85 -12.36 -11.70
CA ARG A 110 6.21 -11.12 -11.23
C ARG A 110 6.61 -10.77 -9.80
N LEU A 111 6.65 -11.77 -8.91
CA LEU A 111 7.05 -11.58 -7.51
C LEU A 111 8.53 -11.24 -7.38
N GLN A 112 9.42 -11.84 -8.19
CA GLN A 112 10.84 -11.46 -8.23
C GLN A 112 11.03 -10.00 -8.69
N ASP A 113 10.32 -9.59 -9.75
CA ASP A 113 10.39 -8.22 -10.26
C ASP A 113 9.89 -7.20 -9.24
N LEU A 114 8.84 -7.54 -8.49
CA LEU A 114 8.33 -6.70 -7.40
C LEU A 114 9.28 -6.70 -6.21
N ALA A 115 9.82 -7.85 -5.80
CA ALA A 115 10.78 -7.96 -4.70
C ALA A 115 12.08 -7.17 -4.97
N ALA A 116 12.50 -7.06 -6.23
CA ALA A 116 13.64 -6.23 -6.63
C ALA A 116 13.41 -4.73 -6.39
N GLN A 117 12.16 -4.28 -6.43
CA GLN A 117 11.76 -2.88 -6.21
C GLN A 117 11.51 -2.57 -4.73
N LEU A 118 11.35 -3.59 -3.88
CA LEU A 118 11.12 -3.42 -2.45
C LEU A 118 12.41 -3.08 -1.68
N PRO A 119 12.30 -2.31 -0.57
CA PRO A 119 13.41 -2.06 0.33
C PRO A 119 14.05 -3.36 0.84
N PRO A 120 15.39 -3.44 0.93
CA PRO A 120 16.10 -4.68 1.30
C PRO A 120 15.74 -5.20 2.70
N ASP A 121 15.41 -4.30 3.63
CA ASP A 121 15.04 -4.65 5.02
C ASP A 121 13.52 -4.87 5.21
N SER A 122 12.75 -4.93 4.13
CA SER A 122 11.30 -5.12 4.21
C SER A 122 10.94 -6.59 4.45
N PRO A 123 10.12 -6.93 5.48
CA PRO A 123 9.64 -8.30 5.67
C PRO A 123 8.81 -8.80 4.48
N LEU A 124 8.14 -7.90 3.78
CA LEU A 124 7.35 -8.23 2.58
C LEU A 124 8.25 -8.72 1.44
N LYS A 125 9.48 -8.22 1.34
CA LYS A 125 10.45 -8.69 0.34
C LYS A 125 10.81 -10.15 0.59
N SER A 126 11.12 -10.50 1.84
CA SER A 126 11.43 -11.89 2.23
C SER A 126 10.29 -12.84 1.88
N VAL A 127 9.04 -12.45 2.18
CA VAL A 127 7.87 -13.27 1.87
C VAL A 127 7.67 -13.38 0.35
N ALA A 128 7.80 -12.27 -0.39
CA ALA A 128 7.68 -12.29 -1.84
C ALA A 128 8.74 -13.19 -2.51
N GLU A 129 9.98 -13.17 -2.03
CA GLU A 129 11.07 -14.03 -2.50
C GLU A 129 10.78 -15.51 -2.21
N GLU A 130 10.31 -15.83 -1.01
CA GLU A 130 9.95 -17.20 -0.63
C GLU A 130 8.80 -17.74 -1.47
N VAL A 131 7.72 -16.96 -1.63
CA VAL A 131 6.58 -17.34 -2.46
C VAL A 131 6.98 -17.48 -3.93
N ALA A 132 7.86 -16.60 -4.43
CA ALA A 132 8.39 -16.72 -5.78
C ALA A 132 9.20 -18.01 -5.97
N ALA A 133 10.10 -18.32 -5.02
CA ALA A 133 10.91 -19.54 -5.06
C ALA A 133 10.02 -20.79 -5.00
N LEU A 134 9.03 -20.81 -4.11
CA LEU A 134 8.09 -21.93 -3.99
C LEU A 134 7.29 -22.12 -5.29
N SER A 135 6.75 -21.04 -5.84
CA SER A 135 5.98 -21.06 -7.09
C SER A 135 6.80 -21.60 -8.27
N TRP A 136 8.08 -21.22 -8.35
CA TRP A 136 9.01 -21.74 -9.34
C TRP A 136 9.33 -23.23 -9.15
N VAL A 137 9.59 -23.65 -7.91
CA VAL A 137 9.89 -25.04 -7.62
C VAL A 137 8.71 -25.94 -7.97
N GLU A 138 7.49 -25.53 -7.61
CA GLU A 138 6.28 -26.28 -7.91
C GLU A 138 5.97 -26.34 -9.40
N SER A 139 6.13 -25.24 -10.13
CA SER A 139 5.98 -25.25 -11.59
C SER A 139 7.03 -26.14 -12.27
N PHE A 140 8.27 -26.12 -11.78
CA PHE A 140 9.36 -26.95 -12.32
C PHE A 140 9.15 -28.44 -12.04
N LYS A 141 8.74 -28.82 -10.82
CA LYS A 141 8.40 -30.21 -10.48
C LYS A 141 7.28 -30.75 -11.37
N PHE A 142 6.28 -29.92 -11.66
CA PHE A 142 5.22 -30.27 -12.59
C PHE A 142 5.73 -30.52 -14.01
N GLN A 143 6.57 -29.62 -14.54
CA GLN A 143 7.16 -29.76 -15.87
C GLN A 143 8.06 -31.00 -15.99
N ARG A 144 8.75 -31.35 -14.90
CA ARG A 144 9.57 -32.57 -14.81
C ARG A 144 8.74 -33.85 -14.77
N GLY A 145 7.46 -33.76 -14.40
CA GLY A 145 6.57 -34.91 -14.27
C GLY A 145 6.68 -35.63 -12.92
N ASP A 146 7.17 -34.96 -11.87
CA ASP A 146 7.29 -35.56 -10.53
C ASP A 146 5.93 -35.96 -9.92
N TYR A 147 4.85 -35.41 -10.46
CA TYR A 147 3.48 -35.65 -10.02
C TYR A 147 2.72 -36.71 -10.85
N VAL A 148 3.41 -37.41 -11.76
CA VAL A 148 2.88 -38.47 -12.65
C VAL A 148 3.22 -39.86 -12.12
#